data_AF-A0A7C3ELR3-F1
#
_entry.id   AF-A0A7C3ELR3-F1
#
_cell.length_a   1.000
_cell.length_b   1.000
_cell.length_c   1.000
_cell.angle_alpha   90.00
_cell.angle_beta   90.00
_cell.angle_gamma   90.00
#
_symmetry.space_group_name_H-M   'P 1'
#
loop_
_entity.id
_entity.type
_entity.pdbx_description
1 polymer ?
#
loop_
_entity_poly.entity_id
_entity_poly.type
_entity_poly.pdbx_seq_one_letter_code
_entity_poly.pdbx_strand_id
1 'polypeptide(L)'
;MKRYCLWLAVAVLALHLSVGAARADSDDEFDETQTHPLRIAAYLVHPVGFALEWVLLRPFHYVVSRPGLDKVFGHRPHGENRAY
;
A
#
# COMPACT_ATOMS: atom_id res chain seq x y z
N MET A 1 5.29 -26.58 17.04
CA MET A 1 6.03 -26.05 15.87
C MET A 1 5.36 -26.40 14.54
N LYS A 2 5.20 -27.68 14.14
CA LYS A 2 4.53 -28.08 12.87
C LYS A 2 3.14 -27.43 12.63
N ARG A 3 2.34 -27.29 13.69
CA ARG A 3 1.00 -26.67 13.66
C ARG A 3 1.04 -25.20 13.21
N TYR A 4 1.99 -24.43 13.74
CA TYR A 4 2.16 -23.01 13.43
C TYR A 4 2.71 -22.79 12.02
N CYS A 5 3.61 -23.65 11.56
CA CYS A 5 4.07 -23.65 10.16
C CYS A 5 2.92 -23.94 9.18
N LEU A 6 2.02 -24.87 9.55
CA LEU A 6 0.87 -25.22 8.73
C LEU A 6 -0.14 -24.06 8.64
N TRP A 7 -0.39 -23.38 9.77
CA TRP A 7 -1.21 -22.16 9.79
C TRP A 7 -0.59 -20.99 9.02
N LEU A 8 0.73 -20.80 9.11
CA LEU A 8 1.44 -19.79 8.31
C LEU A 8 1.35 -20.09 6.81
N ALA A 9 1.53 -21.35 6.40
CA ALA A 9 1.39 -21.76 5.01
C ALA A 9 -0.05 -21.54 4.48
N VAL A 10 -1.06 -21.86 5.29
CA VAL A 10 -2.47 -21.61 4.95
C VAL A 10 -2.77 -20.11 4.84
N ALA A 11 -2.22 -19.29 5.73
CA ALA A 11 -2.41 -17.84 5.70
C ALA A 11 -1.75 -17.20 4.45
N VAL A 12 -0.53 -17.63 4.11
CA VAL A 12 0.17 -17.17 2.89
C VAL A 12 -0.58 -17.61 1.63
N LEU A 13 -1.08 -18.85 1.61
CA LEU A 13 -1.87 -19.38 0.51
C LEU A 13 -3.20 -18.63 0.35
N ALA A 14 -3.93 -18.41 1.45
CA ALA A 14 -5.19 -17.64 1.44
C ALA A 14 -4.97 -16.20 0.97
N LEU A 15 -3.87 -15.57 1.36
CA LEU A 15 -3.49 -14.24 0.88
C LEU A 15 -3.24 -14.25 -0.64
N HIS A 16 -2.52 -15.25 -1.17
CA HIS A 16 -2.30 -15.40 -2.60
C HIS A 16 -3.60 -15.62 -3.39
N LEU A 17 -4.50 -16.47 -2.88
CA LEU A 17 -5.79 -16.74 -3.52
C LEU A 17 -6.70 -15.49 -3.54
N SER A 18 -6.62 -14.62 -2.54
CA SER A 18 -7.42 -13.40 -2.50
C SER A 18 -7.01 -12.37 -3.57
N VAL A 19 -5.73 -12.33 -3.95
CA VAL A 19 -5.23 -11.44 -5.01
C VAL A 19 -5.72 -11.89 -6.41
N GLY A 20 -5.88 -13.19 -6.63
CA GLY A 20 -6.34 -13.74 -7.91
C GLY A 20 -7.86 -13.66 -8.14
N ALA A 21 -8.65 -13.21 -7.15
CA ALA A 21 -10.11 -13.12 -7.26
C ALA A 21 -10.60 -11.86 -8.00
N ALA A 22 -9.70 -10.92 -8.33
CA ALA A 22 -10.03 -9.77 -9.15
C ALA A 22 -10.36 -10.23 -10.57
N ARG A 23 -11.58 -9.94 -11.04
CA ARG A 23 -11.96 -10.18 -12.44
C ARG A 23 -11.26 -9.15 -13.33
N ALA A 24 -10.71 -9.60 -14.45
CA ALA A 24 -10.25 -8.70 -15.49
C ALA A 24 -11.44 -7.85 -15.98
N ASP A 25 -11.18 -6.56 -16.21
CA ASP A 25 -12.17 -5.68 -16.83
C ASP A 25 -12.34 -6.11 -18.29
N SER A 26 -13.57 -6.45 -18.68
CA SER A 26 -13.87 -6.89 -20.05
C SER A 26 -13.79 -5.76 -21.07
N ASP A 27 -13.83 -4.52 -20.59
CA ASP A 27 -13.87 -3.32 -21.42
C ASP A 27 -12.47 -2.69 -21.59
N ASP A 28 -11.44 -3.24 -20.91
CA ASP A 28 -10.05 -2.78 -21.00
C ASP A 28 -9.28 -3.61 -22.04
N GLU A 29 -9.33 -3.18 -23.29
CA GLU A 29 -8.56 -3.81 -24.37
C GLU A 29 -7.07 -3.43 -24.29
N PHE A 30 -6.20 -4.40 -24.54
CA PHE A 30 -4.76 -4.15 -24.61
C PHE A 30 -4.44 -3.22 -25.78
N ASP A 31 -3.71 -2.14 -25.49
CA ASP A 31 -3.22 -1.18 -26.47
C ASP A 31 -1.71 -0.94 -26.31
N GLU A 32 -1.05 -0.42 -27.35
CA GLU A 32 0.39 -0.18 -27.40
C GLU A 32 0.89 0.75 -26.28
N THR A 33 0.04 1.66 -25.79
CA THR A 33 0.37 2.52 -24.64
C THR A 33 0.68 1.74 -23.36
N GLN A 34 0.25 0.47 -23.26
CA GLN A 34 0.53 -0.42 -22.13
C GLN A 34 1.96 -0.98 -22.15
N THR A 35 2.67 -0.89 -23.29
CA THR A 35 4.05 -1.37 -23.44
C THR A 35 5.09 -0.31 -23.04
N HIS A 36 4.66 0.90 -22.67
CA HIS A 36 5.57 1.97 -22.31
C HIS A 36 6.44 1.56 -21.09
N PRO A 37 7.79 1.61 -21.18
CA PRO A 37 8.66 1.06 -20.14
C PRO A 37 8.42 1.63 -18.74
N LEU A 38 8.14 2.94 -18.63
CA LEU A 38 7.81 3.56 -17.33
C LEU A 38 6.49 3.06 -16.76
N ARG A 39 5.52 2.71 -17.61
CA ARG A 39 4.23 2.15 -17.19
C ARG A 39 4.40 0.73 -16.67
N ILE A 40 5.21 -0.08 -17.35
CA ILE A 40 5.57 -1.43 -16.87
C ILE A 40 6.28 -1.34 -15.52
N ALA A 41 7.26 -0.44 -15.38
CA ALA A 41 7.94 -0.20 -14.11
C ALA A 41 6.94 0.24 -13.02
N ALA A 42 5.98 1.13 -13.35
CA ALA A 42 4.94 1.54 -12.44
C ALA A 42 4.05 0.37 -11.98
N TYR A 43 3.67 -0.55 -12.87
CA TYR A 43 2.90 -1.75 -12.50
C TYR A 43 3.65 -2.64 -11.50
N LEU A 44 4.97 -2.74 -11.60
CA LEU A 44 5.78 -3.50 -10.65
C LEU A 44 5.94 -2.78 -9.31
N VAL A 45 6.11 -1.46 -9.33
CA VAL A 45 6.37 -0.65 -8.12
C VAL A 45 5.10 -0.33 -7.35
N HIS A 46 3.98 -0.12 -8.03
CA HIS A 46 2.71 0.28 -7.43
C HIS A 46 2.24 -0.62 -6.26
N PRO A 47 2.19 -1.97 -6.38
CA PRO A 47 1.77 -2.81 -5.26
C PRO A 47 2.70 -2.70 -4.05
N VAL A 48 4.00 -2.48 -4.28
CA VAL A 48 4.98 -2.27 -3.20
C VAL A 48 4.71 -0.93 -2.50
N GLY A 49 4.51 0.14 -3.27
CA GLY A 49 4.15 1.46 -2.73
C GLY A 49 2.85 1.41 -1.93
N PHE A 50 1.82 0.75 -2.46
CA PHE A 50 0.55 0.54 -1.79
C PHE A 50 0.72 -0.23 -0.47
N ALA A 51 1.50 -1.32 -0.45
CA ALA A 51 1.78 -2.07 0.76
C ALA A 51 2.54 -1.22 1.80
N LEU A 52 3.57 -0.48 1.37
CA LEU A 52 4.33 0.42 2.25
C LEU A 52 3.43 1.50 2.86
N GLU A 53 2.51 2.05 2.08
CA GLU A 53 1.55 3.03 2.55
C GLU A 53 0.72 2.49 3.72
N TRP A 54 0.12 1.31 3.56
CA TRP A 54 -0.76 0.74 4.57
C TRP A 54 -0.03 0.16 5.78
N VAL A 55 1.12 -0.49 5.55
CA VAL A 55 1.84 -1.21 6.60
C VAL A 55 2.75 -0.29 7.40
N LEU A 56 3.36 0.71 6.77
CA LEU A 56 4.37 1.56 7.41
C LEU A 56 3.93 3.02 7.49
N LEU A 57 3.62 3.64 6.37
CA LEU A 57 3.48 5.10 6.30
C LEU A 57 2.23 5.59 7.05
N ARG A 58 1.07 4.94 6.89
CA ARG A 58 -0.17 5.31 7.59
C ARG A 58 -0.08 5.10 9.11
N PRO A 59 0.39 3.94 9.63
CA PRO A 59 0.61 3.79 11.07
C PRO A 59 1.63 4.78 11.62
N PHE A 60 2.74 5.01 10.91
CA PHE A 60 3.74 6.00 11.30
C PHE A 60 3.14 7.40 11.38
N HIS A 61 2.38 7.81 10.35
CA HIS A 61 1.65 9.08 10.34
C HIS A 61 0.74 9.20 11.57
N TYR A 62 -0.06 8.17 11.87
CA TYR A 62 -0.93 8.17 13.04
C TYR A 62 -0.17 8.34 14.37
N VAL A 63 1.02 7.76 14.49
CA VAL A 63 1.87 7.93 15.68
C VAL A 63 2.38 9.37 15.76
N VAL A 64 2.95 9.92 14.69
CA VAL A 64 3.55 11.26 14.73
C VAL A 64 2.53 12.39 14.80
N SER A 65 1.27 12.16 14.41
CA SER A 65 0.18 13.14 14.51
C SER A 65 -0.38 13.33 15.92
N ARG A 66 0.19 12.70 16.96
CA ARG A 66 -0.30 12.84 18.34
C ARG A 66 0.10 14.21 18.95
N PRO A 67 -0.74 14.79 19.83
CA PRO A 67 -0.39 16.03 20.53
C PRO A 67 0.93 15.90 21.30
N GLY A 68 1.80 16.91 21.19
CA GLY A 68 3.09 16.97 21.89
C GLY A 68 4.26 16.30 21.16
N LEU A 69 3.99 15.54 20.09
CA LEU A 69 5.03 14.96 19.23
C LEU A 69 5.47 15.90 18.10
N ASP A 70 4.78 17.03 17.92
CA ASP A 70 5.11 18.11 17.00
C ASP A 70 6.53 18.65 17.24
N LYS A 71 6.99 18.73 18.49
CA LYS A 71 8.32 19.23 18.83
C LYS A 71 9.45 18.28 18.43
N VAL A 72 9.15 16.98 18.34
CA VAL A 72 10.14 15.94 18.03
C VAL A 72 10.17 15.66 16.53
N PHE A 73 9.00 15.53 15.91
CA PHE A 73 8.87 15.12 14.50
C PHE A 73 8.55 16.28 13.55
N GLY A 74 8.30 17.48 14.07
CA GLY A 74 7.93 18.65 13.26
C GLY A 74 6.58 18.52 12.54
N HIS A 75 5.79 17.49 12.87
CA HIS A 75 4.53 17.22 12.18
C HIS A 75 3.49 18.29 12.54
N ARG A 76 2.94 18.95 11.52
CA ARG A 76 1.79 19.85 11.66
C ARG A 76 0.64 19.38 10.78
N PRO A 77 -0.62 19.46 11.26
CA PRO A 77 -1.79 19.12 10.46
C PRO A 77 -1.84 19.95 9.17
N HIS A 78 -2.05 19.27 8.03
CA HIS A 78 -2.24 19.96 6.76
C HIS A 78 -3.61 20.65 6.76
N GLY A 79 -3.63 21.98 6.69
CA GLY A 79 -4.86 22.79 6.71
C GLY A 79 -4.81 23.95 7.71
N GLU A 80 -3.92 23.90 8.71
CA GLU A 80 -3.75 24.97 9.70
C GLU A 80 -3.17 26.27 9.08
N ASN A 81 -2.39 26.14 8.01
CA ASN A 81 -1.82 27.29 7.28
C ASN A 81 -2.81 28.02 6.35
N ARG A 82 -4.09 27.63 6.29
CA ARG A 82 -5.11 28.32 5.48
C ARG A 82 -5.87 29.42 6.25
N ALA A 83 -5.45 29.72 7.48
CA ALA A 83 -6.09 30.70 8.35
C ALA A 83 -5.40 32.08 8.38
N TYR A 84 -4.54 32.38 7.40
CA TYR A 84 -3.89 33.69 7.23
C TYR A 84 -4.22 34.29 5.87
#